data_AF-A0A849Z8C2-F1
#
_entry.id   AF-A0A849Z8C2-F1
#
_cell.length_a   1.000
_cell.length_b   1.000
_cell.length_c   1.000
_cell.angle_alpha   90.00
_cell.angle_beta   90.00
_cell.angle_gamma   90.00
#
_symmetry.space_group_name_H-M   'P 1'
#
loop_
_entity.id
_entity.type
_entity.pdbx_description
1 polymer ?
#
loop_
_entity_poly.entity_id
_entity_poly.type
_entity_poly.pdbx_seq_one_letter_code
_entity_poly.pdbx_strand_id
1 'polypeptide(L)'
;MNDDRSIPEPEEATRVTYSRYARLLVWEPADRALSLPDKQVAEDINALDEVPDSTWFENRIGRFDLTPDDVEKGVGGPLPEPPFTITKGKNEGSNAGFFIKDARGRKYLLKLDLWPEMRTANAAIVSRLFWAMG
;
A
#
# COMPACT_ATOMS: atom_id res chain seq x y z
N MET A 1 4.45 -11.44 20.21
CA MET A 1 3.99 -12.11 18.97
C MET A 1 5.11 -11.92 17.96
N ASN A 2 5.59 -12.97 17.28
CA ASN A 2 6.73 -12.84 16.35
C ASN A 2 6.16 -12.55 14.95
N ASP A 3 6.23 -11.29 14.54
CA ASP A 3 5.67 -10.74 13.30
C ASP A 3 6.41 -11.22 12.03
N ASP A 4 7.60 -11.81 12.17
CA ASP A 4 8.42 -12.25 11.02
C ASP A 4 8.06 -13.65 10.49
N ARG A 5 6.94 -14.24 10.95
CA ARG A 5 6.51 -15.56 10.50
C ARG A 5 5.83 -15.45 9.14
N SER A 6 6.34 -16.21 8.17
CA SER A 6 5.68 -16.36 6.87
C SER A 6 4.24 -16.86 7.07
N ILE A 7 3.27 -16.05 6.64
CA ILE A 7 1.88 -16.46 6.50
C ILE A 7 1.68 -17.14 5.14
N PRO A 8 0.82 -18.16 5.05
CA PRO A 8 0.45 -18.74 3.76
C PRO A 8 -0.23 -17.69 2.88
N GLU A 9 -0.02 -17.80 1.57
CA GLU A 9 -0.71 -16.94 0.60
C GLU A 9 -2.24 -17.13 0.76
N PRO A 10 -3.02 -16.05 0.92
CA PRO A 10 -4.46 -16.17 1.10
C PRO A 10 -5.12 -16.71 -0.16
N GLU A 11 -6.15 -17.52 0.00
CA GLU A 11 -6.99 -17.93 -1.13
C GLU A 11 -7.61 -16.70 -1.82
N GLU A 12 -7.60 -16.68 -3.14
CA GLU A 12 -8.26 -15.61 -3.90
C GLU A 12 -9.75 -15.63 -3.62
N ALA A 13 -10.22 -14.66 -2.83
CA ALA A 13 -11.63 -14.52 -2.55
C ALA A 13 -12.38 -14.13 -3.83
N THR A 14 -13.35 -14.95 -4.24
CA THR A 14 -14.23 -14.63 -5.37
C THR A 14 -14.91 -13.30 -5.10
N ARG A 15 -14.52 -12.28 -5.86
CA ARG A 15 -14.99 -10.90 -5.67
C ARG A 15 -16.42 -10.77 -6.17
N VAL A 16 -17.39 -11.12 -5.32
CA VAL A 16 -18.81 -10.89 -5.59
C VAL A 16 -19.09 -9.39 -5.39
N THR A 17 -19.05 -8.63 -6.47
CA THR A 17 -19.15 -7.16 -6.44
C THR A 17 -20.41 -6.64 -5.73
N TYR A 18 -21.55 -7.34 -5.87
CA TYR A 18 -22.82 -6.94 -5.25
C TYR A 18 -22.84 -7.07 -3.72
N SER A 19 -22.28 -8.15 -3.16
CA SER A 19 -22.23 -8.32 -1.70
C SER A 19 -21.34 -7.27 -1.04
N ARG A 20 -20.26 -6.85 -1.73
CA ARG A 20 -19.38 -5.77 -1.27
C ARG A 20 -20.12 -4.43 -1.17
N TYR A 21 -20.92 -4.07 -2.18
CA TYR A 21 -21.67 -2.80 -2.13
C TYR A 21 -22.77 -2.83 -1.07
N ALA A 22 -23.52 -3.94 -0.95
CA ALA A 22 -24.51 -4.09 0.11
C ALA A 22 -23.88 -3.97 1.50
N ARG A 23 -22.71 -4.60 1.70
CA ARG A 23 -21.95 -4.47 2.94
C ARG A 23 -21.53 -3.02 3.23
N LEU A 24 -20.90 -2.35 2.27
CA LEU A 24 -20.36 -1.00 2.47
C LEU A 24 -21.44 0.08 2.60
N LEU A 25 -22.53 -0.02 1.84
CA LEU A 25 -23.53 1.05 1.73
C LEU A 25 -24.73 0.84 2.67
N VAL A 26 -25.02 -0.40 3.07
CA VAL A 26 -26.21 -0.72 3.87
C VAL A 26 -25.79 -1.29 5.23
N TRP A 27 -25.04 -2.40 5.23
CA TRP A 27 -24.80 -3.13 6.48
C TRP A 27 -23.84 -2.41 7.43
N GLU A 28 -22.67 -1.97 6.97
CA GLU A 28 -21.69 -1.30 7.84
C GLU A 28 -22.21 0.03 8.43
N PRO A 29 -22.91 0.90 7.68
CA PRO A 29 -23.52 2.09 8.26
C PRO A 29 -24.63 1.76 9.27
N ALA A 30 -25.48 0.77 8.97
CA ALA A 30 -26.56 0.36 9.87
C ALA A 30 -26.00 -0.27 11.16
N ASP A 31 -25.00 -1.14 11.03
CA ASP A 31 -24.32 -1.77 12.15
C ASP A 31 -23.62 -0.71 13.01
N ARG A 32 -22.89 0.24 12.41
CA ARG A 32 -22.29 1.35 13.14
C ARG A 32 -23.31 2.23 13.87
N ALA A 33 -24.44 2.53 13.23
CA ALA A 33 -25.50 3.36 13.81
C ALA A 33 -26.20 2.68 14.99
N LEU A 34 -26.27 1.35 14.99
CA LEU A 34 -26.94 0.56 16.03
C LEU A 34 -25.97 -0.05 17.05
N SER A 35 -24.67 -0.07 16.73
CA SER A 35 -23.63 -0.55 17.63
C SER A 35 -23.48 0.41 18.82
N LEU A 36 -23.39 -0.16 20.02
CA LEU A 36 -22.85 0.53 21.19
C LEU A 36 -21.34 0.23 21.17
N PRO A 37 -20.49 1.18 20.75
CA PRO A 37 -19.07 0.90 20.59
C PRO A 37 -18.47 0.59 21.96
N ASP A 38 -17.99 -0.64 22.12
CA ASP A 38 -17.11 -0.97 23.22
C ASP A 38 -15.75 -0.29 23.01
N LYS A 39 -15.09 0.14 24.09
CA LYS A 39 -13.79 0.80 23.99
C LYS A 39 -12.72 -0.25 23.66
N GLN A 40 -12.52 -0.52 22.38
CA GLN A 40 -11.40 -1.34 21.92
C GLN A 40 -10.13 -0.51 21.95
N VAL A 41 -9.12 -1.00 22.66
CA VAL A 41 -7.77 -0.45 22.64
C VAL A 41 -7.09 -0.95 21.37
N ALA A 42 -6.23 -0.13 20.75
CA ALA A 42 -5.42 -0.59 19.64
C ALA A 42 -4.60 -1.81 20.08
N GLU A 43 -4.61 -2.87 19.27
CA GLU A 43 -3.93 -4.12 19.64
C GLU A 43 -2.41 -4.05 19.39
N ASP A 44 -1.97 -3.16 18.50
CA ASP A 44 -0.60 -3.08 18.00
C ASP A 44 0.12 -1.81 18.48
N ILE A 45 0.06 -1.58 19.79
CA ILE A 45 0.75 -0.49 20.48
C ILE A 45 1.56 -1.01 21.68
N ASN A 46 2.59 -0.28 22.08
CA ASN A 46 3.34 -0.55 23.29
C ASN A 46 2.64 0.04 24.53
N ALA A 47 3.23 -0.17 25.72
CA ALA A 47 2.70 0.33 26.99
C ALA A 47 2.66 1.86 27.12
N LEU A 48 3.21 2.60 26.14
CA LEU A 48 3.22 4.06 26.06
C LEU A 48 2.24 4.60 25.01
N ASP A 49 1.34 3.76 24.48
CA ASP A 49 0.41 4.10 23.40
C ASP A 49 1.09 4.47 22.06
N GLU A 50 2.31 3.97 21.81
CA GLU A 50 3.04 4.16 20.55
C GLU A 50 3.01 2.91 19.68
N VAL A 51 3.05 3.08 18.35
CA VAL A 51 3.29 1.97 17.40
C VAL A 51 4.81 1.75 17.27
N PRO A 52 5.37 0.61 17.70
CA PRO A 52 6.80 0.33 17.58
C PRO A 52 7.24 0.08 16.14
N ASP A 53 8.51 0.36 15.84
CA ASP A 53 9.10 0.03 14.55
C ASP A 53 9.14 -1.49 14.31
N SER A 54 8.96 -1.92 13.07
CA SER A 54 8.91 -3.31 12.63
C SER A 54 9.70 -3.55 11.33
N THR A 55 9.66 -4.78 10.81
CA THR A 55 10.29 -5.15 9.54
C THR A 55 9.69 -4.40 8.33
N TRP A 56 8.49 -3.84 8.47
CA TRP A 56 7.77 -3.17 7.39
C TRP A 56 7.20 -1.78 7.76
N PHE A 57 7.28 -1.38 9.03
CA PHE A 57 6.80 -0.10 9.56
C PHE A 57 7.92 0.63 10.30
N GLU A 58 7.98 1.95 10.14
CA GLU A 58 8.83 2.81 10.97
C GLU A 58 8.02 4.04 11.33
N ASN A 59 7.94 4.40 12.60
CA ASN A 59 7.13 5.54 13.05
C ASN A 59 7.81 6.86 12.69
N ARG A 60 7.71 7.26 11.41
CA ARG A 60 8.43 8.43 10.87
C ARG A 60 7.76 9.73 11.30
N ILE A 61 6.59 10.07 10.75
CA ILE A 61 5.90 11.33 11.05
C ILE A 61 5.40 11.45 12.50
N GLY A 62 5.20 10.33 13.21
CA GLY A 62 4.80 10.36 14.62
C GLY A 62 5.96 10.59 15.59
N ARG A 63 7.21 10.41 15.14
CA ARG A 63 8.42 10.58 15.97
C ARG A 63 9.31 11.75 15.53
N PHE A 64 9.29 12.09 14.24
CA PHE A 64 10.16 13.10 13.64
C PHE A 64 9.35 14.11 12.83
N ASP A 65 9.73 15.38 12.90
CA ASP A 65 9.22 16.41 12.00
C ASP A 65 9.81 16.18 10.60
N LEU A 66 8.99 15.73 9.65
CA LEU A 66 9.40 15.52 8.26
C LEU A 66 9.27 16.84 7.46
N THR A 67 10.32 17.20 6.74
CA THR A 67 10.27 18.29 5.76
C THR A 67 9.70 17.79 4.42
N PRO A 68 9.21 18.70 3.54
CA PRO A 68 8.81 18.32 2.19
C PRO A 68 9.91 17.56 1.42
N ASP A 69 11.17 17.97 1.59
CA ASP A 69 12.34 17.34 0.96
C ASP A 69 12.58 15.91 1.46
N ASP A 70 12.19 15.59 2.71
CA ASP A 70 12.26 14.24 3.25
C ASP A 70 11.19 13.35 2.63
N VAL A 71 9.96 13.86 2.51
CA VAL A 71 8.83 13.14 1.91
C VAL A 71 9.04 12.91 0.41
N GLU A 72 9.69 13.85 -0.30
CA GLU A 72 9.99 13.72 -1.73
C GLU A 72 10.85 12.49 -2.03
N LYS A 73 11.81 12.15 -1.15
CA LYS A 73 12.68 10.98 -1.30
C LYS A 73 11.88 9.66 -1.22
N GLY A 74 10.89 9.61 -0.32
CA GLY A 74 10.08 8.41 -0.08
C GLY A 74 10.93 7.16 0.22
N VAL A 75 10.43 5.99 -0.18
CA VAL A 75 11.17 4.71 -0.04
C VAL A 75 12.46 4.66 -0.87
N GLY A 76 12.63 5.58 -1.83
CA GLY A 76 13.77 5.61 -2.73
C GLY A 76 13.94 4.32 -3.54
N GLY A 77 15.19 3.90 -3.69
CA GLY A 77 15.59 2.73 -4.48
C GLY A 77 16.27 3.11 -5.79
N PRO A 78 17.08 2.20 -6.35
CA PRO A 78 17.86 2.50 -7.53
C PRO A 78 16.95 2.61 -8.76
N LEU A 79 17.18 3.67 -9.54
CA LEU A 79 16.50 3.87 -10.81
C LEU A 79 16.77 2.69 -11.76
N PRO A 80 15.76 2.27 -12.56
CA PRO A 80 15.92 1.21 -13.53
C PRO A 80 16.89 1.65 -14.65
N GLU A 81 17.77 0.75 -15.06
CA GLU A 81 18.80 1.02 -16.08
C GLU A 81 18.48 0.34 -17.42
N PRO A 82 18.50 1.06 -18.55
CA PRO A 82 18.26 0.46 -19.86
C PRO A 82 19.41 -0.49 -20.27
N PRO A 83 19.16 -1.49 -21.14
CA PRO A 83 17.89 -1.76 -21.84
C PRO A 83 16.83 -2.44 -20.96
N PHE A 84 15.56 -2.23 -21.31
CA PHE A 84 14.41 -2.86 -20.64
C PHE A 84 13.88 -4.06 -21.43
N THR A 85 13.65 -5.18 -20.74
CA THR A 85 13.02 -6.39 -21.31
C THR A 85 11.66 -6.62 -20.69
N ILE A 86 10.59 -6.69 -21.49
CA ILE A 86 9.25 -7.04 -21.01
C ILE A 86 9.20 -8.53 -20.68
N THR A 87 8.78 -8.89 -19.46
CA THR A 87 8.68 -10.29 -19.02
C THR A 87 7.25 -10.81 -18.93
N LYS A 88 6.27 -9.95 -18.62
CA LYS A 88 4.85 -10.34 -18.45
C LYS A 88 3.94 -9.12 -18.61
N GLY A 89 2.75 -9.30 -19.20
CA GLY A 89 1.69 -8.29 -19.13
C GLY A 89 1.06 -8.20 -17.73
N LYS A 90 0.62 -7.01 -17.32
CA LYS A 90 -0.15 -6.83 -16.10
C LYS A 90 -1.64 -7.07 -16.40
N ASN A 91 -2.13 -8.26 -16.08
CA ASN A 91 -3.49 -8.69 -16.43
C ASN A 91 -4.54 -8.37 -15.35
N GLU A 92 -4.11 -7.97 -14.15
CA GLU A 92 -5.00 -7.69 -13.01
C GLU A 92 -5.02 -6.21 -12.65
N GLY A 93 -6.15 -5.74 -12.11
CA GLY A 93 -6.35 -4.36 -11.68
C GLY A 93 -6.69 -3.38 -12.82
N SER A 94 -6.95 -2.12 -12.46
CA SER A 94 -7.50 -1.12 -13.39
C SER A 94 -6.50 -0.56 -14.40
N ASN A 95 -5.21 -0.51 -14.08
CA ASN A 95 -4.20 0.17 -14.89
C ASN A 95 -3.46 -0.80 -15.81
N ALA A 96 -3.32 -0.43 -17.09
CA ALA A 96 -2.45 -1.13 -18.04
C ALA A 96 -0.98 -1.03 -17.63
N GLY A 97 -0.20 -2.07 -17.91
CA GLY A 97 1.22 -2.09 -17.60
C GLY A 97 1.91 -3.41 -17.93
N PHE A 98 3.21 -3.43 -17.68
CA PHE A 98 4.10 -4.56 -17.94
C PHE A 98 5.03 -4.80 -16.76
N PHE A 99 5.32 -6.05 -16.48
CA PHE A 99 6.49 -6.41 -15.69
C PHE A 99 7.70 -6.37 -16.62
N ILE A 100 8.74 -5.64 -16.21
CA ILE A 100 9.98 -5.46 -16.96
C ILE A 100 11.19 -5.90 -16.14
N LYS A 101 12.28 -6.23 -16.83
CA LYS A 101 13.62 -6.35 -16.27
C LYS A 101 14.54 -5.27 -16.82
N ASP A 102 15.40 -4.73 -15.97
CA ASP A 102 16.45 -3.79 -16.36
C ASP A 102 17.75 -4.49 -16.78
N ALA A 103 18.79 -3.72 -17.16
CA ALA A 103 20.10 -4.25 -17.55
C ALA A 103 20.79 -5.09 -16.46
N ARG A 104 20.46 -4.85 -15.18
CA ARG A 104 20.98 -5.58 -14.03
C ARG A 104 20.10 -6.77 -13.63
N GLY A 105 19.05 -7.05 -14.39
CA GLY A 105 18.10 -8.13 -14.13
C GLY A 105 17.07 -7.83 -13.03
N ARG A 106 17.02 -6.62 -12.49
CA ARG A 106 16.04 -6.20 -11.48
C ARG A 106 14.66 -6.09 -12.10
N LYS A 107 13.65 -6.56 -11.36
CA LYS A 107 12.25 -6.57 -11.82
C LYS A 107 11.54 -5.29 -11.41
N TYR A 108 10.80 -4.69 -12.33
CA TYR A 108 9.98 -3.52 -12.09
C TYR A 108 8.59 -3.71 -12.68
N LEU A 109 7.62 -2.98 -12.13
CA LEU A 109 6.28 -2.85 -12.71
C LEU A 109 6.16 -1.50 -13.40
N LEU A 110 6.13 -1.51 -14.73
CA LEU A 110 5.87 -0.33 -15.55
C LEU A 110 4.37 -0.13 -15.69
N LYS A 111 3.84 0.95 -15.11
CA LYS A 111 2.44 1.36 -15.25
C LYS A 111 2.34 2.49 -16.28
N LEU A 112 1.33 2.42 -17.13
CA LEU A 112 1.08 3.44 -18.15
C LEU A 112 -0.16 4.26 -17.81
N ASP A 113 -0.15 5.52 -18.27
CA ASP A 113 -1.25 6.44 -18.14
C ASP A 113 -1.99 6.62 -19.47
N LEU A 114 -3.33 6.65 -19.39
CA LEU A 114 -4.20 6.98 -20.53
C LEU A 114 -4.29 8.50 -20.75
N TRP A 115 -4.19 9.26 -19.66
CA TRP A 115 -4.17 10.71 -19.63
C TRP A 115 -2.97 11.15 -18.81
N PRO A 116 -2.23 12.20 -19.21
CA PRO A 116 -1.01 12.63 -18.51
C PRO A 116 -1.22 12.70 -17.00
N GLU A 117 -0.33 12.04 -16.26
CA GLU A 117 -0.23 12.05 -14.79
C GLU A 117 -1.44 11.45 -14.03
N MET A 118 -2.50 11.03 -14.70
CA MET A 118 -3.76 10.67 -14.03
C MET A 118 -3.61 9.54 -13.01
N ARG A 119 -2.86 8.48 -13.33
CA ARG A 119 -2.72 7.31 -12.45
C ARG A 119 -1.29 7.13 -11.94
N THR A 120 -0.28 7.52 -12.72
CA THR A 120 1.11 7.45 -12.28
C THR A 120 1.42 8.48 -11.20
N ALA A 121 0.88 9.71 -11.28
CA ALA A 121 1.09 10.70 -10.21
C ALA A 121 0.43 10.27 -8.90
N ASN A 122 -0.78 9.71 -8.95
CA ASN A 122 -1.41 9.13 -7.77
C ASN A 122 -0.51 8.06 -7.12
N ALA A 123 0.03 7.14 -7.90
CA ALA A 123 0.95 6.12 -7.38
C ALA A 123 2.22 6.73 -6.76
N ALA A 124 2.79 7.76 -7.39
CA ALA A 124 3.99 8.44 -6.93
C ALA A 124 3.76 9.27 -5.65
N ILE A 125 2.61 9.94 -5.53
CA ILE A 125 2.25 10.75 -4.36
C ILE A 125 1.89 9.81 -3.19
N VAL A 126 0.99 8.85 -3.42
CA VAL A 126 0.54 7.94 -2.36
C VAL A 126 1.68 7.10 -1.81
N SER A 127 2.64 6.66 -2.63
CA SER A 127 3.80 5.92 -2.11
C SER A 127 4.65 6.76 -1.15
N ARG A 128 4.77 8.07 -1.39
CA ARG A 128 5.53 8.99 -0.52
C ARG A 128 4.79 9.29 0.76
N LEU A 129 3.47 9.51 0.67
CA LEU A 129 2.62 9.67 1.84
C LEU A 129 2.62 8.41 2.70
N PHE A 130 2.52 7.22 2.09
CA PHE A 130 2.56 5.96 2.80
C PHE A 130 3.90 5.78 3.52
N TRP A 131 5.02 6.03 2.83
CA TRP A 131 6.34 6.04 3.46
C TRP A 131 6.43 7.05 4.63
N ALA A 132 5.88 8.25 4.49
CA ALA A 132 5.91 9.25 5.56
C ALA A 132 5.10 8.82 6.80
N MET A 133 3.98 8.11 6.59
CA MET A 133 3.10 7.62 7.66
C MET A 133 3.65 6.37 8.37
N GLY A 134 4.61 5.68 7.76
CA GLY A 134 5.28 4.50 8.31
C GLY A 134 5.10 3.28 7.42
#